data_AF-A0AAV6TNG3-F1
#
_entry.id   AF-A0AAV6TNG3-F1
#
_cell.length_a   1.000
_cell.length_b   1.000
_cell.length_c   1.000
_cell.angle_alpha   90.00
_cell.angle_beta   90.00
_cell.angle_gamma   90.00
#
_symmetry.space_group_name_H-M   'P 1'
#
loop_
_entity.id
_entity.type
_entity.pdbx_description
1 polymer ?
#
loop_
_entity_poly.entity_id
_entity_poly.type
_entity_poly.pdbx_seq_one_letter_code
_entity_poly.pdbx_strand_id
1 'polypeptide(L)'
;MSAETIARRTYPDDESITDKFHVTLLNQNKHIKNVDKEMLSKLKVESGWSSIGLIYDVPHPLHILITPSVIDRYNMIFRFLLSVRKVQIDLHQHWALQMRIKGAGVESALMPFWKLRSHMSFLVDNIQYYILVDVLESCFSNLMDKMETVKDFEEIQQYHDRFLTSVTSQCFLELWTVHHSLEEILEICSSFCTLVTRISLPPSQKDLVVFENLKLNFQRQTSLLFRVLSGVRSHQVSPHLAQLLLRIDYNKYLSSCGGQLGGNKGANI
;
A
#
# COMPACT_ATOMS: atom_id res chain seq x y z
N MET A 1 15.86 22.37 -1.23
CA MET A 1 15.57 22.14 0.20
C MET A 1 15.20 20.68 0.34
N SER A 2 15.98 19.92 1.13
CA SER A 2 15.91 18.47 1.21
C SER A 2 14.62 17.99 1.88
N ALA A 3 14.05 16.87 1.42
CA ALA A 3 12.87 16.22 2.00
C ALA A 3 13.03 15.91 3.51
N GLU A 4 14.26 15.80 3.99
CA GLU A 4 14.57 15.67 5.43
C GLU A 4 14.23 16.91 6.25
N THR A 5 14.17 18.10 5.64
CA THR A 5 13.84 19.35 6.34
C THR A 5 12.32 19.49 6.55
N ILE A 6 11.50 18.84 5.73
CA ILE A 6 10.03 18.89 5.84
C ILE A 6 9.52 17.80 6.79
N ALA A 7 10.18 16.63 6.84
CA ALA A 7 9.91 15.61 7.86
C ALA A 7 10.17 16.09 9.31
N ARG A 8 10.91 17.19 9.49
CA ARG A 8 11.11 17.86 10.79
C ARG A 8 10.07 18.93 11.14
N ARG A 9 9.15 19.28 10.23
CA ARG A 9 8.09 20.28 10.51
C ARG A 9 6.83 19.69 11.12
N THR A 10 6.65 18.39 11.06
CA THR A 10 5.68 17.66 11.89
C THR A 10 6.42 17.14 13.12
N TYR A 11 6.62 18.01 14.11
CA TYR A 11 6.96 17.59 15.46
C TYR A 11 5.73 16.88 16.07
N PRO A 12 5.81 15.61 16.49
CA PRO A 12 5.04 15.11 17.61
C PRO A 12 5.95 15.19 18.85
N ASP A 13 6.31 16.41 19.29
CA ASP A 13 6.94 16.62 20.61
C ASP A 13 5.88 16.86 21.70
N ASP A 14 4.59 16.84 21.35
CA ASP A 14 3.52 16.76 22.34
C ASP A 14 3.30 15.28 22.71
N GLU A 15 4.07 14.77 23.67
CA GLU A 15 3.79 13.48 24.34
C GLU A 15 2.30 13.39 24.78
N SER A 16 1.69 14.54 25.09
CA SER A 16 0.26 14.73 25.39
C SER A 16 -0.71 14.27 24.29
N ILE A 17 -0.34 14.34 23.01
CA ILE A 17 -1.21 13.96 21.89
C ILE A 17 -1.03 12.47 21.59
N THR A 18 0.20 11.96 21.68
CA THR A 18 0.49 10.53 21.48
C THR A 18 -0.17 9.66 22.54
N ASP A 19 -0.33 10.16 23.77
CA ASP A 19 -1.01 9.46 24.86
C ASP A 19 -2.51 9.21 24.58
N LYS A 20 -3.13 9.96 23.67
CA LYS A 20 -4.55 9.78 23.28
C LYS A 20 -4.75 8.74 22.20
N PHE A 21 -3.67 8.23 21.62
CA PHE A 21 -3.70 7.26 20.54
C PHE A 21 -3.28 5.89 21.06
N HIS A 22 -4.23 4.95 21.03
CA HIS A 22 -3.99 3.59 21.49
C HIS A 22 -4.08 2.62 20.32
N VAL A 23 -3.03 1.84 20.13
CA VAL A 23 -3.02 0.76 19.15
C VAL A 23 -3.82 -0.41 19.72
N THR A 24 -4.82 -0.87 18.97
CA THR A 24 -5.66 -2.00 19.36
C THR A 24 -5.68 -3.08 18.29
N LEU A 25 -6.02 -4.30 18.71
CA LEU A 25 -6.30 -5.40 17.81
C LEU A 25 -7.81 -5.49 17.63
N LEU A 26 -8.31 -4.96 16.52
CA LEU A 26 -9.67 -5.12 16.03
C LEU A 26 -9.83 -6.57 15.57
N ASN A 27 -10.19 -7.44 16.52
CA ASN A 27 -10.58 -8.80 16.24
C ASN A 27 -11.90 -8.75 15.45
N GLN A 28 -11.90 -9.13 14.17
CA GLN A 28 -13.11 -9.13 13.32
C GLN A 28 -14.19 -10.17 13.76
N ASN A 29 -14.07 -10.75 14.96
CA ASN A 29 -15.00 -11.73 15.51
C ASN A 29 -16.17 -11.09 16.27
N LYS A 30 -16.92 -10.20 15.62
CA LYS A 30 -18.26 -9.80 16.09
C LYS A 30 -19.30 -9.93 14.98
N HIS A 31 -19.39 -11.06 14.28
CA HIS A 31 -20.67 -11.57 13.73
C HIS A 31 -20.65 -13.00 13.15
N ILE A 32 -19.90 -13.96 13.69
CA ILE A 32 -20.05 -15.37 13.31
C ILE A 32 -20.48 -16.19 14.53
N LYS A 33 -21.80 -16.17 14.81
CA LYS A 33 -22.43 -17.27 15.56
C LYS A 33 -22.86 -18.31 14.52
N ASN A 34 -22.30 -19.51 14.64
CA ASN A 34 -22.57 -20.73 13.87
C ASN A 34 -22.13 -20.72 12.40
N VAL A 35 -20.84 -20.98 12.15
CA VAL A 35 -20.40 -21.59 10.89
C VAL A 35 -19.34 -22.65 11.19
N ASP A 36 -19.46 -23.79 10.51
CA ASP A 36 -18.78 -25.05 10.76
C ASP A 36 -17.25 -24.96 10.88
N LYS A 37 -16.72 -25.79 11.77
CA LYS A 37 -15.29 -25.92 12.13
C LYS A 37 -14.38 -26.26 10.93
N GLU A 38 -14.95 -26.73 9.81
CA GLU A 38 -14.25 -26.96 8.54
C GLU A 38 -13.97 -25.67 7.75
N MET A 39 -14.82 -24.64 7.84
CA MET A 39 -14.61 -23.36 7.12
C MET A 39 -13.50 -22.51 7.77
N LEU A 40 -13.27 -22.68 9.08
CA LEU A 40 -12.18 -22.03 9.81
C LEU A 40 -10.78 -22.44 9.32
N SER A 41 -10.66 -23.61 8.68
CA SER A 41 -9.37 -24.08 8.14
C SER A 41 -8.93 -23.35 6.85
N LYS A 42 -9.86 -22.62 6.20
CA LYS A 42 -9.62 -21.80 5.00
C LYS A 42 -9.54 -20.31 5.28
N LEU A 43 -9.82 -19.86 6.50
CA LEU A 43 -9.56 -18.48 6.90
C LEU A 43 -8.05 -18.34 7.06
N LYS A 44 -7.45 -17.74 6.03
CA LYS A 44 -6.10 -17.17 6.03
C LYS A 44 -5.82 -16.67 7.44
N VAL A 45 -4.77 -17.17 8.10
CA VAL A 45 -4.33 -16.62 9.39
C VAL A 45 -4.08 -15.14 9.12
N GLU A 46 -5.05 -14.30 9.49
CA GLU A 46 -4.94 -12.85 9.33
C GLU A 46 -3.69 -12.47 10.10
N SER A 47 -2.69 -11.99 9.36
CA SER A 47 -1.47 -11.48 9.97
C SER A 47 -1.90 -10.44 10.98
N GLY A 48 -1.52 -10.53 12.26
CA GLY A 48 -2.03 -9.64 13.32
C GLY A 48 -1.95 -8.14 12.99
N TRP A 49 -1.13 -7.78 12.01
CA TRP A 49 -1.04 -6.48 11.33
C TRP A 49 -2.34 -5.99 10.66
N SER A 50 -3.14 -6.86 10.04
CA SER A 50 -4.44 -6.48 9.45
C SER A 50 -5.51 -6.23 10.50
N SER A 51 -5.33 -6.77 11.70
CA SER A 51 -6.19 -6.51 12.85
C SER A 51 -5.79 -5.23 13.60
N ILE A 52 -4.71 -4.55 13.25
CA ILE A 52 -4.31 -3.33 13.96
C ILE A 52 -5.31 -2.19 13.67
N GLY A 53 -5.71 -1.50 14.72
CA GLY A 53 -6.50 -0.28 14.68
C GLY A 53 -5.94 0.77 15.62
N LEU A 54 -6.31 2.01 15.37
CA LEU A 54 -6.04 3.15 16.21
C LEU A 54 -7.34 3.54 16.92
N ILE A 55 -7.31 3.55 18.24
CA ILE A 55 -8.32 4.22 19.06
C ILE A 55 -7.80 5.61 19.36
N TYR A 56 -8.66 6.59 19.19
CA TYR A 56 -8.40 7.96 19.58
C TYR A 56 -9.38 8.35 20.67
N ASP A 57 -8.86 8.67 21.86
CA ASP A 57 -9.66 9.15 22.97
C ASP A 57 -10.03 10.61 22.73
N VAL A 58 -11.17 10.80 22.04
CA VAL A 58 -11.64 12.11 21.61
C VAL A 58 -12.06 12.95 22.82
N PRO A 59 -11.40 14.09 23.11
CA PRO A 59 -11.81 14.94 24.21
C PRO A 59 -13.14 15.65 23.89
N HIS A 60 -13.96 15.89 24.90
CA HIS A 60 -15.13 16.75 24.77
C HIS A 60 -14.68 18.20 24.48
N PRO A 61 -15.31 18.95 23.54
CA PRO A 61 -16.53 18.63 22.78
C PRO A 61 -16.29 18.01 21.38
N LEU A 62 -15.06 17.64 21.02
CA LEU A 62 -14.70 17.21 19.65
C LEU A 62 -15.38 15.91 19.18
N HIS A 63 -15.91 15.10 20.09
CA HIS A 63 -16.69 13.88 19.78
C HIS A 63 -17.90 14.10 18.86
N ILE A 64 -18.41 15.33 18.75
CA ILE A 64 -19.51 15.69 17.84
C ILE A 64 -19.02 15.66 16.38
N LEU A 65 -17.76 16.05 16.14
CA LEU A 65 -17.13 16.02 14.83
C LEU A 65 -16.48 14.64 14.57
N ILE A 66 -15.69 14.15 15.52
CA ILE A 66 -14.98 12.87 15.42
C ILE A 66 -15.85 11.78 16.02
N THR A 67 -16.82 11.34 15.22
CA THR A 67 -17.72 10.25 15.57
C THR A 67 -17.05 8.88 15.42
N PRO A 68 -17.61 7.80 16.02
CA PRO A 68 -17.08 6.45 15.82
C PRO A 68 -16.98 6.04 14.34
N SER A 69 -17.95 6.43 13.51
CA SER A 69 -17.93 6.16 12.07
C SER A 69 -16.77 6.88 11.35
N VAL A 70 -16.45 8.11 11.78
CA VAL A 70 -15.29 8.85 11.28
C VAL A 70 -13.99 8.14 11.67
N ILE A 71 -13.88 7.65 12.91
CA ILE A 71 -12.72 6.90 13.39
C ILE A 71 -12.55 5.60 12.57
N ASP A 72 -13.64 4.91 12.23
CA ASP A 72 -13.58 3.71 11.38
C ASP A 72 -13.02 4.00 9.97
N ARG A 73 -13.39 5.14 9.37
CA ARG A 73 -12.84 5.58 8.08
C ARG A 73 -11.35 5.91 8.19
N TYR A 74 -10.92 6.59 9.26
CA TYR A 74 -9.51 6.80 9.53
C TYR A 74 -8.75 5.48 9.74
N ASN A 75 -9.34 4.52 10.45
CA ASN A 75 -8.75 3.20 10.65
C ASN A 75 -8.58 2.42 9.35
N MET A 76 -9.54 2.52 8.43
CA MET A 76 -9.41 1.93 7.09
C MET A 76 -8.21 2.51 6.33
N ILE A 77 -8.07 3.84 6.32
CA ILE A 77 -6.92 4.53 5.71
C ILE A 77 -5.62 4.11 6.41
N PHE A 78 -5.60 4.13 7.75
CA PHE A 78 -4.43 3.80 8.56
C PHE A 78 -3.93 2.38 8.30
N ARG A 79 -4.82 1.38 8.27
CA ARG A 79 -4.43 -0.01 8.00
C ARG A 79 -3.78 -0.16 6.63
N PHE A 80 -4.34 0.51 5.63
CA PHE A 80 -3.77 0.47 4.29
C PHE A 80 -2.38 1.11 4.25
N LEU A 81 -2.22 2.30 4.84
CA LEU A 81 -0.92 2.97 4.98
C LEU A 81 0.10 2.10 5.72
N LEU A 82 -0.33 1.47 6.81
CA LEU A 82 0.50 0.60 7.63
C LEU A 82 0.97 -0.62 6.82
N SER A 83 0.08 -1.24 6.05
CA SER A 83 0.40 -2.38 5.19
C SER A 83 1.46 -2.01 4.14
N VAL A 84 1.26 -0.90 3.44
CA VAL A 84 2.23 -0.37 2.45
C VAL A 84 3.57 -0.07 3.12
N ARG A 85 3.57 0.65 4.24
CA ARG A 85 4.79 1.04 4.96
C ARG A 85 5.56 -0.16 5.50
N LYS A 86 4.85 -1.16 6.03
CA LYS A 86 5.46 -2.41 6.52
C LYS A 86 6.22 -3.11 5.40
N VAL A 87 5.55 -3.37 4.27
CA VAL A 87 6.17 -4.06 3.11
C VAL A 87 7.35 -3.27 2.56
N GLN A 88 7.23 -1.94 2.51
CA GLN A 88 8.34 -1.08 2.10
C GLN A 88 9.56 -1.27 3.01
N ILE A 89 9.36 -1.18 4.33
CA ILE A 89 10.43 -1.37 5.32
C ILE A 89 11.04 -2.77 5.19
N ASP A 90 10.21 -3.81 5.07
CA ASP A 90 10.66 -5.19 4.94
C ASP A 90 11.54 -5.39 3.68
N LEU A 91 11.16 -4.80 2.54
CA LEU A 91 11.93 -4.85 1.29
C LEU A 91 13.29 -4.14 1.39
N HIS A 92 13.41 -3.09 2.22
CA HIS A 92 14.67 -2.37 2.41
C HIS A 92 15.58 -3.01 3.48
N GLN A 93 15.02 -3.48 4.60
CA GLN A 93 15.78 -3.96 5.76
C GLN A 93 16.42 -5.33 5.53
N HIS A 94 15.67 -6.30 5.02
CA HIS A 94 16.14 -7.69 4.87
C HIS A 94 17.26 -7.81 3.83
N TRP A 95 17.32 -6.87 2.89
CA TRP A 95 18.35 -6.78 1.88
C TRP A 95 19.71 -6.35 2.43
N ALA A 96 19.74 -5.32 3.29
CA ALA A 96 20.97 -4.80 3.87
C ALA A 96 21.69 -5.88 4.69
N LEU A 97 20.93 -6.74 5.38
CA LEU A 97 21.46 -7.86 6.15
C LEU A 97 22.12 -8.93 5.26
N GLN A 98 21.52 -9.24 4.10
CA GLN A 98 22.09 -10.20 3.15
C GLN A 98 23.29 -9.66 2.38
N MET A 99 23.32 -8.36 2.09
CA MET A 99 24.46 -7.71 1.45
C MET A 99 25.72 -7.71 2.31
N ARG A 100 25.59 -7.75 3.64
CA ARG A 100 26.74 -7.89 4.55
C ARG A 100 27.40 -9.27 4.48
N ILE A 101 26.73 -10.27 3.89
CA ILE A 101 27.24 -11.64 3.69
C ILE A 101 27.96 -11.77 2.32
N LYS A 102 28.13 -10.66 1.57
CA LYS A 102 28.90 -10.59 0.32
C LYS A 102 30.40 -10.82 0.57
N GLY A 103 30.77 -12.09 0.71
CA GLY A 103 32.14 -12.59 0.68
C GLY A 103 32.24 -14.03 0.16
N ALA A 104 31.14 -14.62 -0.32
CA ALA A 104 31.04 -16.07 -0.54
C ALA A 104 31.03 -16.52 -2.03
N GLY A 105 31.19 -15.61 -3.00
CA GLY A 105 31.25 -15.99 -4.43
C GLY A 105 29.91 -16.42 -5.07
N VAL A 106 28.77 -16.20 -4.42
CA VAL A 106 27.43 -16.62 -4.87
C VAL A 106 26.65 -15.50 -5.59
N GLU A 107 27.33 -14.42 -5.99
CA GLU A 107 26.69 -13.19 -6.50
C GLU A 107 25.86 -13.42 -7.77
N SER A 108 26.35 -14.27 -8.68
CA SER A 108 25.65 -14.58 -9.92
C SER A 108 24.30 -15.28 -9.69
N ALA A 109 24.21 -16.15 -8.67
CA ALA A 109 22.97 -16.88 -8.37
C ALA A 109 21.92 -16.00 -7.68
N LEU A 110 22.35 -14.94 -7.00
CA LEU A 110 21.44 -14.01 -6.31
C LEU A 110 20.99 -12.83 -7.17
N MET A 111 21.68 -12.55 -8.28
CA MET A 111 21.33 -11.45 -9.18
C MET A 111 19.84 -11.43 -9.59
N PRO A 112 19.16 -12.56 -9.90
CA PRO A 112 17.73 -12.56 -10.19
C PRO A 112 16.86 -12.07 -9.02
N PHE A 113 17.21 -12.46 -7.79
CA PHE A 113 16.52 -12.01 -6.57
C PHE A 113 16.69 -10.50 -6.38
N TRP A 114 17.88 -9.97 -6.67
CA TRP A 114 18.17 -8.54 -6.53
C TRP A 114 17.38 -7.71 -7.53
N LYS A 115 17.27 -8.19 -8.77
CA LYS A 115 16.46 -7.57 -9.82
C LYS A 115 14.99 -7.54 -9.45
N LEU A 116 14.43 -8.67 -9.00
CA LEU A 116 13.03 -8.73 -8.59
C LEU A 116 12.76 -7.80 -7.40
N ARG A 117 13.61 -7.83 -6.37
CA ARG A 117 13.51 -6.93 -5.21
C ARG A 117 13.53 -5.47 -5.64
N SER A 118 14.47 -5.07 -6.50
CA SER A 118 14.56 -3.69 -6.97
C SER A 118 13.27 -3.25 -7.67
N HIS A 119 12.65 -4.15 -8.43
CA HIS A 119 11.38 -3.88 -9.10
C HIS A 119 10.21 -3.79 -8.11
N MET A 120 10.14 -4.68 -7.12
CA MET A 120 9.16 -4.64 -6.03
C MET A 120 9.28 -3.35 -5.22
N SER A 121 10.49 -2.98 -4.78
CA SER A 121 10.75 -1.72 -4.06
C SER A 121 10.33 -0.51 -4.89
N PHE A 122 10.73 -0.46 -6.17
CA PHE A 122 10.34 0.63 -7.05
C PHE A 122 8.81 0.82 -7.13
N LEU A 123 8.07 -0.27 -7.30
CA LEU A 123 6.60 -0.20 -7.36
C LEU A 123 6.01 0.28 -6.02
N VAL A 124 6.43 -0.33 -4.90
CA VAL A 124 5.91 0.01 -3.57
C VAL A 124 6.26 1.44 -3.17
N ASP A 125 7.48 1.92 -3.49
CA ASP A 125 7.90 3.29 -3.23
C ASP A 125 7.07 4.31 -4.02
N ASN A 126 6.76 4.03 -5.29
CA ASN A 126 5.91 4.90 -6.10
C ASN A 126 4.46 4.93 -5.62
N ILE A 127 3.91 3.77 -5.20
CA ILE A 127 2.57 3.69 -4.60
C ILE A 127 2.53 4.48 -3.30
N GLN A 128 3.52 4.30 -2.42
CA GLN A 128 3.62 5.00 -1.15
C GLN A 128 3.73 6.52 -1.35
N TYR A 129 4.58 6.95 -2.30
CA TYR A 129 4.73 8.37 -2.61
C TYR A 129 3.42 8.99 -3.10
N TYR A 130 2.70 8.31 -4.00
CA TYR A 130 1.39 8.79 -4.47
C TYR A 130 0.40 8.94 -3.32
N ILE A 131 0.30 7.94 -2.45
CA ILE A 131 -0.63 7.98 -1.33
C ILE A 131 -0.26 9.12 -0.36
N LEU A 132 1.00 9.22 0.06
CA LEU A 132 1.41 10.19 1.07
C LEU A 132 1.47 11.61 0.54
N VAL A 133 2.07 11.82 -0.63
CA VAL A 133 2.36 13.15 -1.15
C VAL A 133 1.27 13.64 -2.09
N ASP A 134 0.92 12.84 -3.10
CA ASP A 134 -0.02 13.32 -4.12
C ASP A 134 -1.47 13.32 -3.61
N VAL A 135 -1.84 12.39 -2.71
CA VAL A 135 -3.19 12.30 -2.15
C VAL A 135 -3.30 12.93 -0.77
N LEU A 136 -2.61 12.39 0.25
CA LEU A 136 -2.82 12.84 1.63
C LEU A 136 -2.42 14.30 1.85
N GLU A 137 -1.20 14.68 1.46
CA GLU A 137 -0.72 16.06 1.64
C GLU A 137 -1.59 17.07 0.88
N SER A 138 -1.97 16.74 -0.36
CA SER A 138 -2.85 17.56 -1.19
C SER A 138 -4.23 17.74 -0.56
N CYS A 139 -4.87 16.64 -0.14
CA CYS A 139 -6.17 16.68 0.52
C CYS A 139 -6.12 17.41 1.87
N PHE A 140 -5.05 17.21 2.64
CA PHE A 140 -4.88 17.85 3.94
C PHE A 140 -4.64 19.35 3.81
N SER A 141 -3.79 19.77 2.87
CA SER A 141 -3.57 21.18 2.55
C SER A 141 -4.89 21.86 2.14
N ASN A 142 -5.66 21.23 1.25
CA ASN A 142 -6.97 21.74 0.85
C ASN A 142 -7.95 21.86 2.01
N LEU A 143 -7.93 20.93 2.98
CA LEU A 143 -8.75 21.02 4.19
C LEU A 143 -8.31 22.20 5.05
N MET A 144 -7.01 22.33 5.31
CA MET A 144 -6.45 23.38 6.17
C MET A 144 -6.72 24.78 5.60
N ASP A 145 -6.55 24.98 4.29
CA ASP A 145 -6.86 26.25 3.62
C ASP A 145 -8.33 26.66 3.80
N LYS A 146 -9.25 25.68 3.81
CA LYS A 146 -10.67 25.95 4.07
C LYS A 146 -10.91 26.25 5.55
N MET A 147 -10.30 25.50 6.45
CA MET A 147 -10.45 25.65 7.90
C MET A 147 -10.01 27.04 8.41
N GLU A 148 -9.07 27.72 7.75
CA GLU A 148 -8.69 29.09 8.10
C GLU A 148 -9.80 30.13 7.89
N THR A 149 -10.73 29.85 6.98
CA THR A 149 -11.78 30.81 6.56
C THR A 149 -13.14 30.53 7.18
N VAL A 150 -13.36 29.31 7.66
CA VAL A 150 -14.65 28.82 8.14
C VAL A 150 -14.92 29.30 9.56
N LYS A 151 -16.16 29.72 9.81
CA LYS A 151 -16.63 30.16 11.14
C LYS A 151 -17.80 29.35 11.67
N ASP A 152 -18.43 28.55 10.81
CA ASP A 152 -19.59 27.72 11.14
C ASP A 152 -19.19 26.26 11.36
N PHE A 153 -19.79 25.63 12.37
CA PHE A 153 -19.49 24.25 12.74
C PHE A 153 -19.99 23.25 11.67
N GLU A 154 -21.15 23.50 11.06
CA GLU A 154 -21.67 22.61 10.02
C GLU A 154 -20.75 22.60 8.78
N GLU A 155 -20.18 23.76 8.43
CA GLU A 155 -19.19 23.86 7.37
C GLU A 155 -17.91 23.06 7.70
N ILE A 156 -17.40 23.15 8.94
CA ILE A 156 -16.25 22.34 9.40
C ILE A 156 -16.53 20.85 9.19
N GLN A 157 -17.72 20.38 9.60
CA GLN A 157 -18.13 18.99 9.45
C GLN A 157 -18.20 18.56 7.97
N GLN A 158 -18.75 19.41 7.10
CA GLN A 158 -18.84 19.12 5.67
C GLN A 158 -17.46 19.05 5.00
N TYR A 159 -16.55 19.97 5.32
CA TYR A 159 -15.19 19.94 4.77
C TYR A 159 -14.39 18.73 5.25
N HIS A 160 -14.57 18.35 6.51
CA HIS A 160 -13.94 17.15 7.09
C HIS A 160 -14.44 15.85 6.42
N ASP A 161 -15.75 15.72 6.21
CA ASP A 161 -16.33 14.57 5.50
C ASP A 161 -15.86 14.50 4.04
N ARG A 162 -15.79 15.64 3.36
CA ARG A 162 -15.24 15.73 2.00
C ARG A 162 -13.77 15.35 1.94
N PHE A 163 -12.97 15.74 2.95
CA PHE A 163 -11.57 15.33 3.06
C PHE A 163 -11.47 13.81 3.14
N LEU A 164 -12.19 13.17 4.06
CA LEU A 164 -12.17 11.71 4.21
C LEU A 164 -12.62 11.01 2.94
N THR A 165 -13.69 11.47 2.30
CA THR A 165 -14.21 10.91 1.04
C THR A 165 -13.21 11.05 -0.10
N SER A 166 -12.53 12.19 -0.18
CA SER A 166 -11.50 12.43 -1.19
C SER A 166 -10.30 11.52 -0.98
N VAL A 167 -9.87 11.32 0.28
CA VAL A 167 -8.75 10.42 0.60
C VAL A 167 -9.13 8.96 0.35
N THR A 168 -10.28 8.48 0.81
CA THR A 168 -10.69 7.08 0.61
C THR A 168 -10.82 6.73 -0.86
N SER A 169 -11.41 7.64 -1.66
CA SER A 169 -11.57 7.44 -3.09
C SER A 169 -10.23 7.47 -3.84
N GLN A 170 -9.37 8.47 -3.59
CA GLN A 170 -8.10 8.64 -4.30
C GLN A 170 -7.01 7.65 -3.87
N CYS A 171 -7.08 7.10 -2.66
CA CYS A 171 -6.29 5.95 -2.23
C CYS A 171 -6.82 4.61 -2.79
N PHE A 172 -7.89 4.64 -3.58
CA PHE A 172 -8.55 3.49 -4.19
C PHE A 172 -9.15 2.50 -3.20
N LEU A 173 -9.45 2.91 -1.97
CA LEU A 173 -9.99 2.02 -0.93
C LEU A 173 -11.43 1.58 -1.22
N GLU A 174 -12.16 2.37 -1.99
CA GLU A 174 -13.55 2.08 -2.38
C GLU A 174 -13.62 1.28 -3.69
N LEU A 175 -12.54 1.23 -4.47
CA LEU A 175 -12.47 0.49 -5.73
C LEU A 175 -11.90 -0.91 -5.48
N TRP A 176 -12.78 -1.86 -5.18
CA TRP A 176 -12.41 -3.24 -4.82
C TRP A 176 -11.37 -3.87 -5.76
N THR A 177 -11.50 -3.68 -7.07
CA THR A 177 -10.57 -4.25 -8.06
C THR A 177 -9.15 -3.71 -7.94
N VAL A 178 -9.00 -2.41 -7.68
CA VAL A 178 -7.69 -1.76 -7.48
C VAL A 178 -7.15 -2.12 -6.11
N HIS A 179 -7.97 -1.98 -5.07
CA HIS A 179 -7.59 -2.28 -3.70
C HIS A 179 -7.09 -3.72 -3.54
N HIS A 180 -7.87 -4.68 -4.04
CA HIS A 180 -7.51 -6.10 -3.99
C HIS A 180 -6.22 -6.39 -4.77
N SER A 181 -6.04 -5.76 -5.94
CA SER A 181 -4.79 -5.91 -6.70
C SER A 181 -3.58 -5.35 -5.95
N LEU A 182 -3.74 -4.24 -5.22
CA LEU A 182 -2.69 -3.66 -4.38
C LEU A 182 -2.37 -4.58 -3.19
N GLU A 183 -3.39 -5.09 -2.50
CA GLU A 183 -3.20 -6.04 -1.40
C GLU A 183 -2.45 -7.29 -1.85
N GLU A 184 -2.82 -7.88 -2.98
CA GLU A 184 -2.14 -9.07 -3.50
C GLU A 184 -0.67 -8.77 -3.86
N ILE A 185 -0.37 -7.59 -4.40
CA ILE A 185 1.01 -7.15 -4.65
C ILE A 185 1.81 -7.05 -3.34
N LEU A 186 1.22 -6.43 -2.30
CA LEU A 186 1.85 -6.30 -0.98
C LEU A 186 2.11 -7.67 -0.35
N GLU A 187 1.17 -8.61 -0.47
CA GLU A 187 1.32 -9.98 0.01
C GLU A 187 2.41 -10.76 -0.73
N ILE A 188 2.51 -10.61 -2.06
CA ILE A 188 3.58 -11.21 -2.86
C ILE A 188 4.94 -10.65 -2.42
N CYS A 189 5.04 -9.34 -2.17
CA CYS A 189 6.27 -8.70 -1.68
C CYS A 189 6.65 -9.19 -0.28
N SER A 190 5.68 -9.33 0.62
CA SER A 190 5.89 -9.88 1.97
C SER A 190 6.35 -11.35 1.92
N SER A 191 5.73 -12.15 1.06
CA SER A 191 6.13 -13.55 0.80
C SER A 191 7.54 -13.64 0.24
N PHE A 192 7.91 -12.72 -0.66
CA PHE A 192 9.27 -12.59 -1.17
C PHE A 192 10.26 -12.24 -0.06
N CYS A 193 9.95 -11.28 0.81
CA CYS A 193 10.81 -10.96 1.96
C CYS A 193 11.02 -12.17 2.87
N THR A 194 9.96 -12.94 3.13
CA THR A 194 10.03 -14.18 3.93
C THR A 194 10.91 -15.25 3.26
N LEU A 195 10.77 -15.45 1.95
CA LEU A 195 11.62 -16.36 1.17
C LEU A 195 13.09 -15.94 1.28
N VAL A 196 13.36 -14.66 1.06
CA VAL A 196 14.71 -14.08 1.11
C VAL A 196 15.31 -14.31 2.49
N THR A 197 14.60 -14.01 3.58
CA THR A 197 15.11 -14.23 4.95
C THR A 197 15.45 -15.70 5.25
N ARG A 198 14.73 -16.64 4.64
CA ARG A 198 14.92 -18.09 4.85
C ARG A 198 15.97 -18.71 3.93
N ILE A 199 16.26 -18.12 2.78
CA ILE A 199 17.00 -18.80 1.71
C ILE A 199 18.40 -19.22 2.17
N SER A 200 18.73 -20.49 1.96
CA SER A 200 20.10 -20.97 2.14
C SER A 200 20.98 -20.52 0.98
N LEU A 201 22.27 -20.34 1.22
CA LEU A 201 23.26 -20.04 0.18
C LEU A 201 24.15 -21.28 -0.02
N PRO A 202 24.14 -21.93 -1.20
CA PRO A 202 23.37 -21.63 -2.41
C PRO A 202 21.85 -22.00 -2.33
N PRO A 203 20.98 -21.38 -3.16
CA PRO A 203 19.54 -21.64 -3.15
C PRO A 203 19.21 -23.11 -3.46
N SER A 204 18.24 -23.68 -2.75
CA SER A 204 17.74 -25.01 -3.09
C SER A 204 16.81 -24.96 -4.32
N GLN A 205 16.63 -26.11 -4.99
CA GLN A 205 15.68 -26.23 -6.11
C GLN A 205 14.25 -25.82 -5.71
N LYS A 206 13.85 -26.08 -4.45
CA LYS A 206 12.54 -25.68 -3.93
C LYS A 206 12.42 -24.16 -3.83
N ASP A 207 13.45 -23.47 -3.36
CA ASP A 207 13.46 -22.01 -3.22
C ASP A 207 13.41 -21.33 -4.59
N LEU A 208 14.08 -21.90 -5.59
CA LEU A 208 14.04 -21.41 -6.98
C LEU A 208 12.64 -21.53 -7.60
N VAL A 209 11.92 -22.63 -7.35
CA VAL A 209 10.53 -22.79 -7.82
C VAL A 209 9.61 -21.77 -7.16
N VAL A 210 9.75 -21.55 -5.84
CA VAL A 210 8.97 -20.53 -5.13
C VAL A 210 9.30 -19.12 -5.66
N PHE A 211 10.57 -18.83 -5.90
CA PHE A 211 11.02 -17.56 -6.48
C PHE A 211 10.38 -17.29 -7.86
N GLU A 212 10.43 -18.25 -8.78
CA GLU A 212 9.83 -18.07 -10.12
C GLU A 212 8.31 -17.89 -10.04
N ASN A 213 7.63 -18.61 -9.15
CA ASN A 213 6.20 -18.41 -8.92
C ASN A 213 5.89 -16.99 -8.40
N LEU A 214 6.65 -16.50 -7.42
CA LEU A 214 6.48 -15.13 -6.89
C LEU A 214 6.74 -14.07 -7.96
N LYS A 215 7.78 -14.27 -8.78
CA LYS A 215 8.13 -13.38 -9.89
C LYS A 215 7.01 -13.30 -10.93
N LEU A 216 6.48 -14.44 -11.37
CA LEU A 216 5.38 -14.48 -12.35
C LEU A 216 4.10 -13.87 -11.78
N ASN A 217 3.75 -14.20 -10.53
CA ASN A 217 2.57 -13.63 -9.86
C ASN A 217 2.72 -12.10 -9.72
N PHE A 218 3.90 -11.61 -9.32
CA PHE A 218 4.17 -10.18 -9.22
C PHE A 218 4.01 -9.48 -10.57
N GLN A 219 4.57 -10.04 -11.64
CA GLN A 219 4.43 -9.48 -12.99
C GLN A 219 2.97 -9.45 -13.46
N ARG A 220 2.21 -10.52 -13.21
CA ARG A 220 0.79 -10.61 -13.54
C ARG A 220 -0.02 -9.56 -12.79
N GLN A 221 0.16 -9.45 -11.47
CA GLN A 221 -0.60 -8.49 -10.66
C GLN A 221 -0.20 -7.05 -10.94
N THR A 222 1.07 -6.77 -11.20
CA THR A 222 1.49 -5.41 -11.60
C THR A 222 0.87 -5.01 -12.95
N SER A 223 0.80 -5.95 -13.89
CA SER A 223 0.14 -5.72 -15.20
C SER A 223 -1.37 -5.52 -15.06
N LEU A 224 -2.01 -6.31 -14.19
CA LEU A 224 -3.43 -6.14 -13.87
C LEU A 224 -3.70 -4.78 -13.24
N LEU A 225 -2.94 -4.41 -12.20
CA LEU A 225 -3.04 -3.12 -11.53
C LEU A 225 -2.92 -1.98 -12.54
N PHE A 226 -1.90 -2.01 -13.40
CA PHE A 226 -1.69 -0.99 -14.42
C PHE A 226 -2.87 -0.86 -15.38
N ARG A 227 -3.43 -1.99 -15.83
CA ARG A 227 -4.60 -2.01 -16.72
C ARG A 227 -5.85 -1.44 -16.04
N VAL A 228 -6.10 -1.83 -14.79
CA VAL A 228 -7.25 -1.34 -14.02
C VAL A 228 -7.11 0.15 -13.76
N LEU A 229 -5.95 0.62 -13.28
CA LEU A 229 -5.68 2.04 -13.05
C LEU A 229 -5.78 2.87 -14.33
N SER A 230 -5.32 2.34 -15.47
CA SER A 230 -5.48 2.98 -16.78
C SER A 230 -6.94 3.10 -17.21
N GLY A 231 -7.78 2.12 -16.88
CA GLY A 231 -9.23 2.18 -17.08
C GLY A 231 -9.92 3.15 -16.11
N VAL A 232 -9.48 3.24 -14.86
CA VAL A 232 -10.01 4.23 -13.91
C VAL A 232 -9.68 5.66 -14.37
N ARG A 233 -8.52 5.88 -14.98
CA ARG A 233 -8.14 7.18 -15.55
C ARG A 233 -9.11 7.68 -16.62
N SER A 234 -9.74 6.80 -17.42
CA SER A 234 -10.72 7.27 -18.41
C SER A 234 -12.00 7.82 -17.78
N HIS A 235 -12.25 7.52 -16.50
CA HIS A 235 -13.44 7.96 -15.77
C HIS A 235 -13.13 9.04 -14.70
N GLN A 236 -11.90 9.08 -14.18
CA GLN A 236 -11.49 10.06 -13.19
C GLN A 236 -10.52 11.10 -13.78
N VAL A 237 -10.86 12.38 -13.70
CA VAL A 237 -10.02 13.52 -14.12
C VAL A 237 -8.96 13.86 -13.05
N SER A 238 -8.48 12.89 -12.28
CA SER A 238 -7.44 13.17 -11.27
C SER A 238 -6.06 13.27 -11.94
N PRO A 239 -5.40 14.44 -11.92
CA PRO A 239 -4.07 14.60 -12.50
C PRO A 239 -3.01 13.73 -11.78
N HIS A 240 -3.24 13.42 -10.50
CA HIS A 240 -2.34 12.62 -9.67
C HIS A 240 -2.26 11.16 -10.13
N LEU A 241 -3.39 10.56 -10.53
CA LEU A 241 -3.41 9.19 -11.07
C LEU A 241 -2.62 9.08 -12.38
N ALA A 242 -2.72 10.10 -13.25
CA ALA A 242 -1.94 10.12 -14.49
C ALA A 242 -0.43 10.18 -14.21
N GLN A 243 -0.01 10.97 -13.22
CA GLN A 243 1.39 11.03 -12.80
C GLN A 243 1.86 9.71 -12.19
N LEU A 244 1.05 9.05 -11.35
CA LEU A 244 1.36 7.73 -10.82
C LEU A 244 1.57 6.71 -11.94
N LEU A 245 0.66 6.66 -12.93
CA LEU A 245 0.78 5.74 -14.07
C LEU A 245 2.06 5.99 -14.88
N LEU A 246 2.44 7.26 -15.08
CA LEU A 246 3.69 7.61 -15.76
C LEU A 246 4.92 7.19 -14.96
N ARG A 247 4.89 7.33 -13.63
CA ARG A 247 5.99 6.90 -12.74
C ARG A 247 6.10 5.38 -12.69
N ILE A 248 4.97 4.67 -12.59
CA ILE A 248 4.93 3.19 -12.57
C ILE A 248 5.34 2.60 -13.92
N ASP A 249 4.96 3.24 -15.05
CA ASP A 249 5.36 2.82 -16.40
C ASP A 249 6.69 3.44 -16.87
N TYR A 250 7.52 3.92 -15.94
CA TYR A 250 8.85 4.41 -16.27
C TYR A 250 9.66 3.31 -16.98
N ASN A 251 10.15 3.60 -18.19
CA ASN A 251 10.74 2.68 -19.19
C ASN A 251 9.78 1.80 -20.00
N LYS A 252 8.46 2.05 -20.00
CA LYS A 252 7.45 1.30 -20.78
C LYS A 252 7.42 -0.20 -20.51
N TYR A 253 8.00 -0.66 -19.40
CA TYR A 253 8.09 -2.09 -19.10
C TYR A 253 6.70 -2.73 -19.02
N LEU A 254 5.75 -2.05 -18.37
CA LEU A 254 4.39 -2.53 -18.19
C LEU A 254 3.54 -2.37 -19.45
N SER A 255 3.68 -1.24 -20.15
CA SER A 255 3.06 -1.03 -21.47
C SER A 255 3.54 -2.03 -22.52
N SER A 256 4.80 -2.48 -22.46
CA SER A 256 5.37 -3.45 -23.40
C SER A 256 4.90 -4.88 -23.17
N CYS A 257 4.67 -5.28 -21.90
CA CYS A 257 4.10 -6.59 -21.56
C CYS A 257 2.61 -6.71 -21.91
N GLY A 258 1.88 -5.59 -22.04
CA GLY A 258 0.47 -5.58 -22.46
C GLY A 258 0.24 -5.66 -23.98
N GLY A 259 1.28 -5.55 -24.80
CA GLY A 259 1.17 -5.42 -26.26
C GLY A 259 1.25 -6.72 -27.08
N GLN A 260 1.43 -7.89 -26.46
CA GLN A 260 1.65 -9.16 -27.16
C GLN A 260 0.48 -10.14 -27.07
N LEU A 261 -0.76 -9.67 -27.17
CA LEU A 261 -1.92 -10.53 -27.42
C LEU A 261 -2.91 -9.81 -28.35
N GLY A 262 -2.59 -9.76 -29.64
CA GLY A 262 -3.48 -9.14 -30.64
C GLY A 262 -2.79 -8.79 -31.96
N GLY A 263 -2.02 -9.71 -32.53
CA GLY A 263 -1.36 -9.52 -33.82
C GLY A 263 -1.49 -10.79 -34.64
N ASN A 264 -2.68 -11.01 -35.19
CA ASN A 264 -2.95 -12.04 -36.18
C ASN A 264 -1.93 -11.88 -37.32
N LYS A 265 -0.94 -12.76 -37.41
CA LYS A 265 -0.11 -12.87 -38.60
C LYS A 265 -1.01 -13.45 -39.68
N GLY A 266 -1.67 -12.57 -40.42
CA GLY A 266 -2.15 -12.88 -41.76
C GLY A 266 -0.96 -13.38 -42.56
N ALA A 267 -0.97 -14.68 -42.86
CA ALA A 267 -0.16 -15.25 -43.90
C ALA A 267 -0.51 -14.51 -45.20
N ASN A 268 0.46 -13.80 -45.75
CA ASN A 268 0.43 -13.40 -47.14
C ASN A 268 1.80 -13.71 -47.73
N ILE A 269 1.73 -14.51 -48.80
CA ILE A 269 2.76 -15.01 -49.72
C ILE A 269 3.57 -16.19 -49.20
#